data_AF-A0A5J4YEU3-F1
#
_entry.id   AF-A0A5J4YEU3-F1
#
_cell.length_a   1.000
_cell.length_b   1.000
_cell.length_c   1.000
_cell.angle_alpha   90.00
_cell.angle_beta   90.00
_cell.angle_gamma   90.00
#
_symmetry.space_group_name_H-M   'P 1'
#
loop_
_entity.id
_entity.type
_entity.pdbx_description
1 polymer ?
#
loop_
_entity_poly.entity_id
_entity_poly.type
_entity_poly.pdbx_seq_one_letter_code
_entity_poly.pdbx_strand_id
1 'polypeptide(L)'
;MAGSAPGKAYAAASEAAHQNEFDRLKQLSVIRVKNGETVPLVSVFQVGHSSIVERNFTALFMYVQCLLMLPSRCSYHHSTYDHVALQNYGPQHVCLLPFLTHFADLSSWEYAKKLKAIIPQIEAAGTQASCLTYPCTVVVIGLGSRQNALSFSKLLNFPLRLLYADPEGVCYKALGFSPGFAPDAPVSAYLKLLPMLAGIGSPGTIQEVLRGYIGDRSSKPVWDGNVAFNILGKGYQRPFELATLRLNHMVNILPRWAALCPANTALLTQQGGTLIFEDEHTAFRQDDTGILKYTNIADLTTALARLQQNPIATTSQI
;
A
#
# COMPACT_ATOMS: atom_id res chain seq x y z
N MET A 1 39.14 -14.96 30.95
CA MET A 1 37.71 -15.16 30.65
C MET A 1 37.25 -14.00 29.80
N ALA A 2 36.94 -14.26 28.53
CA ALA A 2 36.58 -13.24 27.56
C ALA A 2 35.15 -12.75 27.82
N GLY A 3 34.98 -11.44 28.00
CA GLY A 3 33.68 -10.79 28.03
C GLY A 3 33.21 -10.52 26.60
N SER A 4 32.17 -11.21 26.14
CA SER A 4 31.52 -10.97 24.86
C SER A 4 30.64 -9.73 24.93
N ALA A 5 30.92 -8.74 24.08
CA ALA A 5 30.20 -7.47 24.01
C ALA A 5 28.72 -7.64 23.59
N PRO A 6 27.75 -7.00 24.28
CA PRO A 6 26.31 -7.12 24.00
C PRO A 6 25.83 -6.39 22.71
N GLY A 7 26.72 -5.69 22.00
CA GLY A 7 26.36 -4.90 20.81
C GLY A 7 26.13 -5.70 19.52
N LYS A 8 26.72 -6.89 19.36
CA LYS A 8 26.59 -7.69 18.11
C LYS A 8 25.28 -8.48 18.03
N ALA A 9 24.70 -8.87 19.17
CA ALA A 9 23.47 -9.65 19.20
C ALA A 9 22.22 -8.81 18.87
N TYR A 10 22.21 -7.52 19.21
CA TYR A 10 21.09 -6.62 18.92
C TYR A 10 21.02 -6.22 17.44
N ALA A 11 22.18 -5.97 16.82
CA ALA A 11 22.28 -5.69 15.39
C ALA A 11 21.86 -6.91 14.55
N ALA A 12 22.38 -8.11 14.87
CA ALA A 12 22.04 -9.34 14.15
C ALA A 12 20.56 -9.76 14.31
N ALA A 13 19.93 -9.48 15.45
CA ALA A 13 18.51 -9.77 15.68
C ALA A 13 17.58 -8.83 14.90
N SER A 14 17.95 -7.55 14.80
CA SER A 14 17.28 -6.57 13.92
C SER A 14 17.47 -6.98 12.47
N GLU A 15 18.70 -7.24 12.03
CA GLU A 15 19.07 -7.60 10.65
C GLU A 15 18.37 -8.90 10.20
N ALA A 16 18.28 -9.92 11.06
CA ALA A 16 17.52 -11.14 10.79
C ALA A 16 16.00 -10.92 10.73
N ALA A 17 15.45 -9.98 11.50
CA ALA A 17 14.04 -9.61 11.42
C ALA A 17 13.73 -8.84 10.12
N HIS A 18 14.64 -7.95 9.68
CA HIS A 18 14.54 -7.21 8.42
C HIS A 18 14.66 -8.13 7.21
N GLN A 19 15.61 -9.09 7.22
CA GLN A 19 15.76 -10.08 6.15
C GLN A 19 14.54 -11.01 6.03
N ASN A 20 13.96 -11.44 7.16
CA ASN A 20 12.75 -12.27 7.18
C ASN A 20 11.54 -11.55 6.58
N GLU A 21 11.42 -10.24 6.79
CA GLU A 21 10.35 -9.42 6.20
C GLU A 21 10.48 -9.32 4.68
N PHE A 22 11.68 -9.07 4.18
CA PHE A 22 11.95 -9.06 2.74
C PHE A 22 11.67 -10.43 2.11
N ASP A 23 12.12 -11.52 2.74
CA ASP A 23 11.88 -12.90 2.29
C ASP A 23 10.39 -13.26 2.21
N ARG A 24 9.55 -12.71 3.11
CA ARG A 24 8.08 -12.87 3.02
C ARG A 24 7.51 -12.14 1.81
N LEU A 25 7.98 -10.92 1.52
CA LEU A 25 7.55 -10.16 0.34
C LEU A 25 7.91 -10.86 -0.97
N LYS A 26 8.96 -11.70 -0.97
CA LYS A 26 9.38 -12.46 -2.14
C LYS A 26 8.33 -13.40 -2.73
N GLN A 27 7.41 -13.84 -1.89
CA GLN A 27 6.37 -14.78 -2.27
C GLN A 27 5.05 -14.09 -2.61
N LEU A 28 5.01 -12.75 -2.52
CA LEU A 28 3.79 -11.97 -2.63
C LEU A 28 3.67 -11.33 -4.00
N SER A 29 2.45 -11.37 -4.53
CA SER A 29 2.09 -10.67 -5.75
C SER A 29 0.89 -9.77 -5.50
N VAL A 30 0.93 -8.58 -6.08
CA VAL A 30 -0.16 -7.62 -6.05
C VAL A 30 -0.70 -7.38 -7.45
N ILE A 31 -1.97 -7.01 -7.55
CA ILE A 31 -2.60 -6.74 -8.85
C ILE A 31 -2.21 -5.33 -9.28
N ARG A 32 -1.45 -5.22 -10.38
CA ARG A 32 -1.13 -3.92 -10.99
C ARG A 32 -2.34 -3.30 -11.64
N VAL A 33 -2.55 -2.01 -11.39
CA VAL A 33 -3.67 -1.27 -11.99
C VAL A 33 -3.20 -0.60 -13.29
N LYS A 34 -3.65 -1.11 -14.44
CA LYS A 34 -3.48 -0.48 -15.76
C LYS A 34 -4.82 -0.02 -16.33
N ASN A 35 -4.82 0.93 -17.26
CA ASN A 35 -5.97 1.14 -18.15
C ASN A 35 -6.02 -0.03 -19.13
N GLY A 36 -7.21 -0.57 -19.40
CA GLY A 36 -7.36 -1.81 -20.15
C GLY A 36 -6.84 -1.72 -21.58
N GLU A 37 -5.67 -2.31 -21.82
CA GLU A 37 -5.40 -3.10 -23.02
C GLU A 37 -4.98 -4.49 -22.53
N THR A 38 -5.87 -5.46 -22.70
CA THR A 38 -5.51 -6.88 -22.64
C THR A 38 -4.63 -7.18 -23.83
N VAL A 39 -3.31 -7.14 -23.64
CA VAL A 39 -2.37 -7.72 -24.60
C VAL A 39 -2.37 -9.23 -24.34
N PRO A 40 -2.68 -10.08 -25.33
CA PRO A 40 -2.55 -11.52 -25.15
C PRO A 40 -1.06 -11.82 -24.94
N LEU A 41 -0.73 -12.46 -23.82
CA LEU A 41 0.61 -12.96 -23.54
C LEU A 41 0.87 -14.10 -24.54
N VAL A 42 1.55 -13.78 -25.64
CA VAL A 42 2.23 -14.77 -26.47
C VAL A 42 3.33 -15.37 -25.61
N SER A 43 3.16 -16.62 -25.21
CA SER A 43 4.19 -17.39 -24.52
C SER A 43 5.40 -17.56 -25.44
N VAL A 44 6.46 -16.79 -25.21
CA VAL A 44 7.78 -17.09 -25.78
C VAL A 44 8.39 -18.19 -24.92
N PHE A 45 8.14 -19.44 -25.29
CA PHE A 45 8.97 -20.56 -24.86
C PHE A 45 10.21 -20.58 -25.74
N GLN A 46 11.35 -20.17 -25.20
CA GLN A 46 12.65 -20.52 -25.76
C GLN A 46 13.03 -21.89 -25.20
N VAL A 47 12.71 -22.94 -25.95
CA VAL A 47 13.28 -24.28 -25.77
C VAL A 47 14.09 -24.58 -27.02
N GLY A 48 15.38 -24.87 -26.81
CA GLY A 48 16.35 -25.15 -27.86
C GLY A 48 15.99 -26.38 -28.71
N HIS A 49 16.37 -26.28 -29.99
CA HIS A 49 16.62 -27.35 -30.96
C HIS A 49 16.03 -28.74 -30.68
N SER A 50 15.03 -29.13 -31.47
CA SER A 50 15.16 -30.25 -32.43
C SER A 50 13.92 -30.33 -33.33
N SER A 51 14.18 -30.65 -34.60
CA SER A 51 13.29 -30.75 -35.75
C SER A 51 12.38 -32.00 -35.73
N ILE A 52 11.20 -31.92 -36.40
CA ILE A 52 10.62 -32.90 -37.38
C ILE A 52 9.06 -33.03 -37.33
N VAL A 53 8.41 -32.58 -38.43
CA VAL A 53 7.38 -33.21 -39.29
C VAL A 53 5.91 -33.47 -38.83
N GLU A 54 5.00 -32.76 -39.53
CA GLU A 54 3.66 -33.08 -40.13
C GLU A 54 2.44 -33.72 -39.40
N ARG A 55 1.28 -33.05 -39.66
CA ARG A 55 -0.07 -33.52 -40.08
C ARG A 55 -1.21 -33.84 -39.07
N ASN A 56 -2.25 -33.00 -39.19
CA ASN A 56 -3.71 -33.24 -39.18
C ASN A 56 -4.28 -34.51 -38.52
N PHE A 57 -5.19 -34.36 -37.53
CA PHE A 57 -6.41 -35.19 -37.45
C PHE A 57 -7.55 -34.50 -36.68
N THR A 58 -8.74 -34.65 -37.24
CA THR A 58 -9.96 -33.86 -37.08
C THR A 58 -10.88 -34.37 -35.96
N ALA A 59 -11.68 -33.45 -35.42
CA ALA A 59 -12.92 -33.63 -34.66
C ALA A 59 -13.56 -35.03 -34.66
N LEU A 60 -13.36 -35.80 -33.58
CA LEU A 60 -14.21 -36.95 -33.25
C LEU A 60 -14.04 -37.38 -31.78
N PHE A 61 -14.19 -36.48 -30.81
CA PHE A 61 -14.34 -36.91 -29.40
C PHE A 61 -15.20 -35.97 -28.54
N MET A 62 -15.97 -35.09 -29.20
CA MET A 62 -16.80 -34.06 -28.54
C MET A 62 -18.25 -34.49 -28.26
N TYR A 63 -18.62 -35.77 -28.39
CA TYR A 63 -20.05 -36.15 -28.42
C TYR A 63 -20.52 -37.26 -27.48
N VAL A 64 -19.67 -37.89 -26.64
CA VAL A 64 -20.09 -39.09 -25.88
C VAL A 64 -19.96 -39.00 -24.36
N GLN A 65 -19.54 -37.88 -23.77
CA GLN A 65 -19.44 -37.80 -22.31
C GLN A 65 -20.05 -36.54 -21.70
N CYS A 66 -21.18 -36.11 -22.26
CA CYS A 66 -22.02 -35.04 -21.75
C CYS A 66 -23.26 -35.53 -20.98
N LEU A 67 -23.36 -36.81 -20.58
CA LEU A 67 -24.64 -37.31 -20.06
C LEU A 67 -24.64 -38.26 -18.85
N LEU A 68 -23.61 -38.24 -18.00
CA LEU A 68 -23.71 -38.86 -16.67
C LEU A 68 -23.11 -37.96 -15.58
N MET A 69 -23.96 -37.01 -15.16
CA MET A 69 -24.25 -36.66 -13.77
C MET A 69 -23.10 -36.16 -12.85
N LEU A 70 -23.21 -34.85 -12.60
CA LEU A 70 -22.81 -34.05 -11.42
C LEU A 70 -21.32 -33.73 -11.22
N PRO A 71 -20.98 -32.43 -11.32
CA PRO A 71 -20.18 -31.83 -10.27
C PRO A 71 -20.77 -30.51 -9.75
N SER A 72 -20.62 -30.37 -8.44
CA SER A 72 -20.64 -29.13 -7.67
C SER A 72 -20.06 -27.96 -8.46
N ARG A 73 -20.78 -26.83 -8.48
CA ARG A 73 -20.30 -25.58 -9.08
C ARG A 73 -19.10 -25.04 -8.29
N CYS A 74 -17.89 -25.49 -8.64
CA CYS A 74 -16.67 -24.72 -8.44
C CYS A 74 -16.47 -23.87 -9.70
N SER A 75 -16.83 -22.60 -9.63
CA SER A 75 -16.48 -21.63 -10.66
C SER A 75 -15.07 -21.10 -10.37
N TYR A 76 -14.06 -21.67 -11.04
CA TYR A 76 -12.74 -21.04 -11.16
C TYR A 76 -12.83 -19.90 -12.18
N HIS A 77 -12.79 -18.65 -11.71
CA HIS A 77 -12.49 -17.52 -12.57
C HIS A 77 -10.98 -17.33 -12.64
N HIS A 78 -10.36 -17.74 -13.73
CA HIS A 78 -8.97 -17.40 -14.05
C HIS A 78 -8.89 -15.88 -14.31
N SER A 79 -8.21 -15.14 -13.45
CA SER A 79 -8.24 -13.68 -13.51
C SER A 79 -7.13 -13.13 -14.42
N THR A 80 -7.52 -12.38 -15.44
CA THR A 80 -6.70 -11.67 -16.43
C THR A 80 -5.97 -10.46 -15.81
N TYR A 81 -5.15 -10.68 -14.78
CA TYR A 81 -4.47 -9.59 -14.05
C TYR A 81 -2.95 -9.75 -14.09
N ASP A 82 -2.25 -8.63 -14.29
CA ASP A 82 -0.80 -8.55 -14.15
C ASP A 82 -0.46 -8.58 -12.66
N HIS A 83 -0.16 -9.78 -12.16
CA HIS A 83 0.44 -9.96 -10.83
C HIS A 83 1.90 -9.48 -10.88
N VAL A 84 2.26 -8.53 -10.01
CA VAL A 84 3.63 -8.02 -9.90
C VAL A 84 4.21 -8.45 -8.57
N ALA A 85 5.36 -9.14 -8.63
CA ALA A 85 6.15 -9.45 -7.45
C ALA A 85 6.75 -8.16 -6.89
N LEU A 86 6.66 -7.96 -5.57
CA LEU A 86 7.17 -6.76 -4.90
C LEU A 86 8.71 -6.65 -4.88
N GLN A 87 9.41 -7.69 -5.35
CA GLN A 87 10.87 -7.80 -5.32
C GLN A 87 11.61 -7.21 -6.52
N ASN A 88 10.89 -6.78 -7.56
CA ASN A 88 11.48 -6.64 -8.90
C ASN A 88 12.33 -5.38 -9.10
N TYR A 89 12.98 -4.90 -8.05
CA TYR A 89 13.65 -3.60 -8.01
C TYR A 89 15.18 -3.68 -8.07
N GLY A 90 15.77 -4.88 -8.00
CA GLY A 90 17.21 -5.09 -8.20
C GLY A 90 18.08 -4.58 -7.03
N PRO A 91 19.40 -4.82 -7.07
CA PRO A 91 20.33 -4.22 -6.12
C PRO A 91 20.45 -2.71 -6.39
N GLN A 92 20.84 -1.95 -5.38
CA GLN A 92 21.01 -0.50 -5.45
C GLN A 92 19.70 0.23 -5.78
N HIS A 93 18.62 -0.10 -5.06
CA HIS A 93 17.30 0.46 -5.31
C HIS A 93 16.51 0.71 -4.03
N VAL A 94 15.82 1.86 -3.97
CA VAL A 94 14.92 2.19 -2.86
C VAL A 94 13.47 1.98 -3.28
N CYS A 95 12.69 1.29 -2.46
CA CYS A 95 11.26 1.07 -2.72
C CYS A 95 10.40 1.60 -1.58
N LEU A 96 9.60 2.63 -1.86
CA LEU A 96 8.58 3.15 -0.96
C LEU A 96 7.28 2.39 -1.20
N LEU A 97 6.82 1.67 -0.18
CA LEU A 97 5.60 0.85 -0.19
C LEU A 97 4.55 1.34 0.83
N PRO A 98 3.70 2.32 0.47
CA PRO A 98 2.54 2.68 1.28
C PRO A 98 1.41 1.67 1.10
N PHE A 99 0.94 1.09 2.21
CA PHE A 99 -0.21 0.19 2.28
C PHE A 99 -1.41 0.94 2.85
N LEU A 100 -2.39 1.25 2.01
CA LEU A 100 -3.63 1.94 2.37
C LEU A 100 -4.66 0.95 2.94
N THR A 101 -5.21 1.25 4.11
CA THR A 101 -6.32 0.50 4.74
C THR A 101 -7.37 0.06 3.73
N HIS A 102 -7.94 0.96 2.94
CA HIS A 102 -8.70 0.64 1.71
C HIS A 102 -9.05 1.91 0.92
N PHE A 103 -9.48 1.78 -0.32
CA PHE A 103 -9.76 2.93 -1.20
C PHE A 103 -10.95 3.80 -0.76
N ALA A 104 -11.83 3.32 0.11
CA ALA A 104 -12.91 4.12 0.72
C ALA A 104 -12.55 4.77 2.08
N ASP A 105 -11.35 4.56 2.63
CA ASP A 105 -11.02 5.02 3.98
C ASP A 105 -10.57 6.49 3.98
N LEU A 106 -11.00 7.25 5.00
CA LEU A 106 -10.66 8.66 5.15
C LEU A 106 -9.16 8.86 5.36
N SER A 107 -8.52 7.97 6.13
CA SER A 107 -7.08 8.01 6.39
C SER A 107 -6.31 7.80 5.09
N SER A 108 -6.73 6.83 4.29
CA SER A 108 -6.17 6.52 2.98
C SER A 108 -6.29 7.69 1.99
N TRP A 109 -7.42 8.42 1.98
CA TRP A 109 -7.58 9.62 1.17
C TRP A 109 -6.71 10.79 1.62
N GLU A 110 -6.65 11.05 2.93
CA GLU A 110 -5.82 12.12 3.48
C GLU A 110 -4.33 11.82 3.25
N TYR A 111 -3.92 10.56 3.44
CA TYR A 111 -2.55 10.12 3.21
C TYR A 111 -2.17 10.19 1.73
N ALA A 112 -2.99 9.65 0.82
CA ALA A 112 -2.70 9.67 -0.61
C ALA A 112 -2.60 11.09 -1.17
N LYS A 113 -3.41 12.04 -0.69
CA LYS A 113 -3.26 13.45 -1.10
C LYS A 113 -1.93 14.05 -0.66
N LYS A 114 -1.53 13.79 0.59
CA LYS A 114 -0.25 14.25 1.14
C LYS A 114 0.93 13.59 0.42
N LEU A 115 0.85 12.29 0.15
CA LEU A 115 1.85 11.55 -0.61
C LEU A 115 1.97 12.08 -2.05
N LYS A 116 0.83 12.29 -2.74
CA LYS A 116 0.80 12.83 -4.11
C LYS A 116 1.56 14.16 -4.24
N ALA A 117 1.52 15.02 -3.21
CA ALA A 117 2.23 16.29 -3.22
C ALA A 117 3.76 16.15 -3.21
N ILE A 118 4.29 15.06 -2.63
CA ILE A 118 5.74 14.82 -2.53
C ILE A 118 6.27 13.83 -3.57
N ILE A 119 5.40 13.06 -4.25
CA ILE A 119 5.81 12.11 -5.32
C ILE A 119 6.76 12.75 -6.35
N PRO A 120 6.50 13.97 -6.89
CA PRO A 120 7.42 14.59 -7.83
C PRO A 120 8.82 14.83 -7.25
N GLN A 121 8.92 15.13 -5.95
CA GLN A 121 10.21 15.32 -5.27
C GLN A 121 10.94 14.00 -5.10
N ILE A 122 10.22 12.92 -4.77
CA ILE A 122 10.78 11.57 -4.66
C ILE A 122 11.29 11.07 -6.02
N GLU A 123 10.49 11.25 -7.08
CA GLU A 123 10.85 10.83 -8.45
C GLU A 123 11.97 11.69 -9.05
N ALA A 124 12.00 13.01 -8.78
CA ALA A 124 13.08 13.90 -9.17
C ALA A 124 14.40 13.52 -8.50
N ALA A 125 14.35 13.17 -7.20
CA ALA A 125 15.53 12.72 -6.46
C ALA A 125 16.13 11.43 -7.00
N GLY A 126 15.34 10.61 -7.71
CA GLY A 126 15.79 9.40 -8.40
C GLY A 126 16.23 9.58 -9.86
N THR A 127 16.03 10.76 -10.47
CA THR A 127 16.34 11.03 -11.90
C THR A 127 17.48 12.02 -12.10
N GLN A 128 17.78 12.87 -11.11
CA GLN A 128 18.99 13.68 -11.09
C GLN A 128 20.07 12.98 -10.26
N ALA A 129 21.30 12.94 -10.78
CA ALA A 129 22.48 12.31 -10.18
C ALA A 129 22.94 12.94 -8.83
N SER A 130 22.04 13.39 -7.96
CA SER A 130 22.37 14.32 -6.86
C SER A 130 21.55 14.18 -5.58
N CYS A 131 20.68 13.18 -5.37
CA CYS A 131 20.05 13.10 -4.05
C CYS A 131 19.72 11.72 -3.51
N LEU A 132 19.35 10.72 -4.29
CA LEU A 132 19.41 9.35 -3.78
C LEU A 132 20.64 8.65 -4.34
N THR A 133 21.33 7.86 -3.52
CA THR A 133 22.38 6.95 -4.02
C THR A 133 21.80 5.98 -5.05
N TYR A 134 20.48 5.73 -4.97
CA TYR A 134 19.73 4.73 -5.73
C TYR A 134 18.39 5.27 -6.25
N PRO A 135 17.92 4.87 -7.44
CA PRO A 135 16.56 5.24 -7.89
C PRO A 135 15.49 4.80 -6.87
N CYS A 136 14.51 5.67 -6.60
CA CYS A 136 13.40 5.35 -5.71
C CYS A 136 12.14 5.03 -6.51
N THR A 137 11.58 3.84 -6.33
CA THR A 137 10.25 3.48 -6.84
C THR A 137 9.19 3.63 -5.76
N VAL A 138 8.03 4.18 -6.15
CA VAL A 138 6.86 4.30 -5.29
C VAL A 138 5.80 3.32 -5.75
N VAL A 139 5.34 2.47 -4.85
CA VAL A 139 4.26 1.49 -5.09
C VAL A 139 3.25 1.64 -3.96
N VAL A 140 2.05 2.11 -4.28
CA VAL A 140 0.98 2.28 -3.31
C VAL A 140 -0.01 1.13 -3.46
N ILE A 141 -0.15 0.32 -2.43
CA ILE A 141 -1.03 -0.84 -2.39
C ILE A 141 -2.25 -0.47 -1.56
N GLY A 142 -3.46 -0.76 -2.02
CA GLY A 142 -4.67 -0.59 -1.21
C GLY A 142 -5.51 -1.86 -1.16
N LEU A 143 -6.19 -2.11 -0.03
CA LEU A 143 -7.15 -3.21 0.04
C LEU A 143 -8.35 -2.95 -0.87
N GLY A 144 -8.72 -4.00 -1.61
CA GLY A 144 -9.83 -3.99 -2.54
C GLY A 144 -9.41 -4.37 -3.96
N SER A 145 -10.32 -4.15 -4.90
CA SER A 145 -10.15 -4.55 -6.29
C SER A 145 -9.47 -3.48 -7.13
N ARG A 146 -9.02 -3.87 -8.33
CA ARG A 146 -8.58 -2.95 -9.40
C ARG A 146 -9.61 -1.85 -9.68
N GLN A 147 -10.90 -2.18 -9.65
CA GLN A 147 -11.98 -1.22 -9.92
C GLN A 147 -12.10 -0.17 -8.81
N ASN A 148 -11.87 -0.57 -7.55
CA ASN A 148 -11.80 0.37 -6.43
C ASN A 148 -10.62 1.34 -6.62
N ALA A 149 -9.45 0.82 -6.99
CA ALA A 149 -8.26 1.63 -7.26
C ALA A 149 -8.44 2.60 -8.44
N LEU A 150 -9.10 2.18 -9.53
CA LEU A 150 -9.44 3.05 -10.66
C LEU A 150 -10.35 4.21 -10.24
N SER A 151 -11.38 3.91 -9.44
CA SER A 151 -12.31 4.91 -8.91
C SER A 151 -11.59 5.91 -7.99
N PHE A 152 -10.71 5.41 -7.13
CA PHE A 152 -9.87 6.22 -6.25
C PHE A 152 -8.93 7.14 -7.02
N SER A 153 -8.20 6.60 -8.00
CA SER A 153 -7.31 7.36 -8.88
C SER A 153 -8.06 8.48 -9.60
N LYS A 154 -9.24 8.19 -10.16
CA LYS A 154 -10.07 9.17 -10.86
C LYS A 154 -10.50 10.31 -9.94
N LEU A 155 -10.93 10.02 -8.71
CA LEU A 155 -11.45 11.03 -7.78
C LEU A 155 -10.36 11.90 -7.17
N LEU A 156 -9.19 11.33 -6.84
CA LEU A 156 -8.06 12.07 -6.28
C LEU A 156 -7.09 12.60 -7.33
N ASN A 157 -7.33 12.28 -8.61
CA ASN A 157 -6.37 12.44 -9.69
C ASN A 157 -5.00 11.85 -9.27
N PHE A 158 -5.01 10.68 -8.62
CA PHE A 158 -3.81 10.02 -8.09
C PHE A 158 -3.14 9.22 -9.22
N PRO A 159 -1.79 9.24 -9.36
CA PRO A 159 -1.12 8.58 -10.48
C PRO A 159 -1.38 7.07 -10.53
N LEU A 160 -2.13 6.62 -11.54
CA LEU A 160 -2.57 5.23 -11.66
C LEU A 160 -1.40 4.24 -11.73
N ARG A 161 -0.29 4.65 -12.37
CA ARG A 161 0.93 3.82 -12.54
C ARG A 161 1.53 3.34 -11.21
N LEU A 162 1.25 4.07 -10.12
CA LEU A 162 1.77 3.80 -8.78
C LEU A 162 0.80 2.95 -7.95
N LEU A 163 -0.44 2.71 -8.41
CA LEU A 163 -1.47 2.04 -7.62
C LEU A 163 -1.55 0.55 -7.92
N TYR A 164 -1.69 -0.21 -6.84
CA TYR A 164 -1.85 -1.65 -6.81
C TYR A 164 -2.99 -2.02 -5.86
N ALA A 165 -3.64 -3.14 -6.14
CA ALA A 165 -4.80 -3.63 -5.41
C ALA A 165 -4.50 -4.99 -4.78
N ASP A 166 -4.85 -5.15 -3.51
CA ASP A 166 -4.82 -6.43 -2.79
C ASP A 166 -6.24 -6.78 -2.32
N PRO A 167 -7.02 -7.54 -3.12
CA PRO A 167 -8.42 -7.80 -2.83
C PRO A 167 -8.64 -8.73 -1.63
N GLU A 168 -7.62 -9.52 -1.27
CA GLU A 168 -7.70 -10.53 -0.21
C GLU A 168 -6.83 -10.19 1.02
N GLY A 169 -6.08 -9.09 0.96
CA GLY A 169 -5.19 -8.67 2.06
C GLY A 169 -4.03 -9.62 2.32
N VAL A 170 -3.61 -10.40 1.31
CA VAL A 170 -2.53 -11.39 1.46
C VAL A 170 -1.22 -10.71 1.85
N CYS A 171 -0.94 -9.55 1.25
CA CYS A 171 0.28 -8.80 1.57
C CYS A 171 0.23 -8.24 2.99
N TYR A 172 -0.94 -7.75 3.41
CA TYR A 172 -1.15 -7.18 4.73
C TYR A 172 -0.95 -8.22 5.83
N LYS A 173 -1.50 -9.42 5.62
CA LYS A 173 -1.33 -10.56 6.53
C LYS A 173 0.12 -11.02 6.60
N ALA A 174 0.80 -11.13 5.46
CA ALA A 174 2.20 -11.60 5.40
C ALA A 174 3.17 -10.62 6.10
N LEU A 175 2.92 -9.31 5.96
CA LEU A 175 3.67 -8.24 6.62
C LEU A 175 3.31 -8.08 8.11
N GLY A 176 2.23 -8.72 8.56
CA GLY A 176 1.78 -8.67 9.95
C GLY A 176 1.10 -7.36 10.34
N PHE A 177 0.51 -6.63 9.38
CA PHE A 177 -0.27 -5.44 9.70
C PHE A 177 -1.53 -5.79 10.49
N SER A 178 -1.96 -4.86 11.35
CA SER A 178 -3.08 -5.06 12.27
C SER A 178 -4.37 -5.44 11.52
N PRO A 179 -5.02 -6.57 11.87
CA PRO A 179 -6.29 -6.97 11.27
C PRO A 179 -7.49 -6.10 11.69
N GLY A 180 -7.24 -5.08 12.51
CA GLY A 180 -8.24 -4.16 13.04
C GLY A 180 -8.85 -4.63 14.35
N PHE A 181 -9.90 -3.92 14.78
CA PHE A 181 -10.57 -4.21 16.04
C PHE A 181 -11.42 -5.48 15.95
N ALA A 182 -11.22 -6.39 16.92
CA ALA A 182 -12.00 -7.61 17.10
C ALA A 182 -12.14 -8.45 15.79
N PRO A 183 -11.04 -8.86 15.15
CA PRO A 183 -11.06 -9.49 13.84
C PRO A 183 -11.88 -10.80 13.83
N ASP A 184 -11.78 -11.59 14.89
CA ASP A 184 -12.45 -12.89 15.02
C ASP A 184 -13.90 -12.78 15.54
N ALA A 185 -14.35 -11.58 15.93
CA ALA A 185 -15.72 -11.42 16.42
C ALA A 185 -16.73 -11.63 15.28
N PRO A 186 -17.80 -12.43 15.49
CA PRO A 186 -18.79 -12.78 14.46
C PRO A 186 -19.83 -11.65 14.26
N VAL A 187 -19.35 -10.42 14.12
CA VAL A 187 -20.16 -9.22 13.88
C VAL A 187 -19.70 -8.56 12.58
N SER A 188 -20.57 -7.78 11.94
CA SER A 188 -20.21 -7.11 10.69
C SER A 188 -19.04 -6.15 10.88
N ALA A 189 -18.14 -6.05 9.89
CA ALA A 189 -17.02 -5.12 9.96
C ALA A 189 -17.48 -3.65 10.08
N TYR A 190 -18.64 -3.31 9.52
CA TYR A 190 -19.28 -2.00 9.72
C TYR A 190 -19.61 -1.71 11.18
N LEU A 191 -20.09 -2.70 11.94
CA LEU A 191 -20.31 -2.53 13.38
C LEU A 191 -19.01 -2.45 14.17
N LYS A 192 -17.93 -3.10 13.69
CA LYS A 192 -16.58 -2.98 14.26
C LYS A 192 -15.96 -1.60 14.01
N LEU A 193 -16.33 -0.92 12.92
CA LEU A 193 -15.88 0.45 12.65
C LEU A 193 -16.41 1.46 13.67
N LEU A 194 -17.63 1.31 14.17
CA LEU A 194 -18.22 2.24 15.15
C LEU A 194 -17.38 2.43 16.43
N PRO A 195 -16.96 1.36 17.15
CA PRO A 195 -16.07 1.50 18.30
C PRO A 195 -14.70 2.05 17.92
N MET A 196 -14.16 1.72 16.73
CA MET A 196 -12.90 2.32 16.26
C MET A 196 -13.01 3.82 16.03
N LEU A 197 -14.13 4.30 15.47
CA LEU A 197 -14.43 5.72 15.34
C LEU A 197 -14.56 6.41 16.71
N ALA A 198 -15.03 5.66 17.72
CA ALA A 198 -15.02 6.06 19.13
C ALA A 198 -13.66 5.81 19.84
N GLY A 199 -12.59 5.48 19.10
CA GLY A 199 -11.24 5.29 19.63
C GLY A 199 -10.95 3.92 20.27
N ILE A 200 -11.92 3.01 20.34
CA ILE A 200 -11.74 1.65 20.87
C ILE A 200 -11.13 0.76 19.78
N GLY A 201 -9.97 0.15 20.06
CA GLY A 201 -9.21 -0.57 19.03
C GLY A 201 -8.56 0.34 17.99
N SER A 202 -8.56 1.65 18.24
CA SER A 202 -7.97 2.67 17.38
C SER A 202 -7.44 3.83 18.23
N PRO A 203 -6.34 3.62 18.99
CA PRO A 203 -5.86 4.59 19.96
C PRO A 203 -5.50 5.93 19.30
N GLY A 204 -5.94 7.03 19.90
CA GLY A 204 -5.64 8.38 19.41
C GLY A 204 -6.64 8.92 18.37
N THR A 205 -7.62 8.15 17.92
CA THR A 205 -8.59 8.60 16.90
C THR A 205 -9.44 9.79 17.38
N ILE A 206 -10.01 9.73 18.58
CA ILE A 206 -10.81 10.85 19.13
C ILE A 206 -9.93 12.11 19.25
N GLN A 207 -8.68 11.95 19.67
CA GLN A 207 -7.73 13.05 19.79
C GLN A 207 -7.48 13.71 18.42
N GLU A 208 -7.31 12.93 17.35
CA GLU A 208 -7.17 13.47 15.99
C GLU A 208 -8.45 14.15 15.47
N VAL A 209 -9.62 13.64 15.86
CA VAL A 209 -10.90 14.27 15.53
C VAL A 209 -11.00 15.62 16.23
N LEU A 210 -10.80 15.66 17.54
CA LEU A 210 -10.83 16.89 18.35
C LEU A 210 -9.79 17.91 17.87
N ARG A 211 -8.57 17.47 17.55
CA ARG A 211 -7.53 18.32 16.94
C ARG A 211 -8.01 18.98 15.65
N GLY A 212 -8.86 18.30 14.88
CA GLY A 212 -9.45 18.86 13.68
C GLY A 212 -10.47 19.97 13.92
N TYR A 213 -11.20 19.94 15.03
CA TYR A 213 -12.17 20.96 15.41
C TYR A 213 -11.52 22.11 16.18
N ILE A 214 -10.59 21.83 17.08
CA ILE A 214 -9.93 22.83 17.95
C ILE A 214 -8.77 23.53 17.23
N GLY A 215 -8.11 22.85 16.30
CA GLY A 215 -6.86 23.33 15.69
C GLY A 215 -5.63 22.87 16.46
N ASP A 216 -4.46 23.21 15.93
CA ASP A 216 -3.15 22.83 16.46
C ASP A 216 -2.11 23.91 16.13
N ARG A 217 -1.61 24.58 17.18
CA ARG A 217 -0.65 25.69 17.07
C ARG A 217 0.76 25.24 16.68
N SER A 218 1.08 23.96 16.82
CA SER A 218 2.37 23.38 16.45
C SER A 218 2.40 22.86 15.02
N SER A 219 1.22 22.66 14.41
CA SER A 219 1.07 22.16 13.04
C SER A 219 0.96 23.30 12.04
N LYS A 220 1.44 23.06 10.82
CA LYS A 220 1.25 23.97 9.68
C LYS A 220 -0.23 24.09 9.30
N PRO A 221 -0.67 25.22 8.72
CA PRO A 221 -2.00 25.34 8.13
C PRO A 221 -2.30 24.23 7.12
N VAL A 222 -3.57 23.86 6.98
CA VAL A 222 -4.02 22.91 5.94
C VAL A 222 -4.14 23.61 4.59
N TRP A 223 -4.60 24.86 4.58
CA TRP A 223 -4.67 25.74 3.42
C TRP A 223 -3.81 26.98 3.60
N ASP A 224 -2.89 27.18 2.66
CA ASP A 224 -2.05 28.37 2.61
C ASP A 224 -2.80 29.60 2.02
N GLY A 225 -2.28 30.79 2.30
CA GLY A 225 -2.75 32.03 1.70
C GLY A 225 -3.94 32.70 2.40
N ASN A 226 -4.70 33.49 1.64
CA ASN A 226 -5.81 34.27 2.18
C ASN A 226 -7.13 33.48 2.15
N VAL A 227 -7.39 32.71 3.20
CA VAL A 227 -8.60 31.89 3.38
C VAL A 227 -9.43 32.38 4.56
N ALA A 228 -10.74 32.10 4.55
CA ALA A 228 -11.68 32.53 5.59
C ALA A 228 -11.23 32.17 7.03
N PHE A 229 -10.53 31.05 7.20
CA PHE A 229 -9.99 30.62 8.49
C PHE A 229 -8.97 31.61 9.10
N ASN A 230 -8.39 32.53 8.32
CA ASN A 230 -7.44 33.54 8.83
C ASN A 230 -8.00 34.42 9.96
N ILE A 231 -9.33 34.54 10.07
CA ILE A 231 -10.01 35.23 11.18
C ILE A 231 -9.69 34.57 12.53
N LEU A 232 -9.41 33.25 12.52
CA LEU A 232 -9.05 32.46 13.71
C LEU A 232 -7.54 32.46 13.98
N GLY A 233 -6.74 33.16 13.16
CA GLY A 233 -5.29 33.26 13.30
C GLY A 233 -4.53 32.83 12.04
N LYS A 234 -3.19 32.95 12.06
CA LYS A 234 -2.31 32.68 10.92
C LYS A 234 -1.08 31.87 11.36
N GLY A 235 -0.50 31.11 10.43
CA GLY A 235 0.76 30.38 10.64
C GLY A 235 0.63 29.04 11.38
N TYR A 236 -0.59 28.57 11.64
CA TYR A 236 -0.83 27.27 12.26
C TYR A 236 -2.11 26.61 11.75
N GLN A 237 -2.35 25.33 12.07
CA GLN A 237 -3.61 24.64 11.78
C GLN A 237 -4.75 25.25 12.60
N ARG A 238 -5.66 25.96 11.94
CA ARG A 238 -6.74 26.72 12.60
C ARG A 238 -7.90 25.82 13.04
N PRO A 239 -8.74 26.27 13.99
CA PRO A 239 -9.95 25.55 14.36
C PRO A 239 -10.82 25.26 13.14
N PHE A 240 -11.47 24.09 13.13
CA PHE A 240 -12.31 23.54 12.06
C PHE A 240 -11.63 23.30 10.71
N GLU A 241 -10.37 23.69 10.55
CA GLU A 241 -9.68 23.65 9.27
C GLU A 241 -9.51 22.21 8.77
N LEU A 242 -8.88 21.37 9.59
CA LEU A 242 -8.68 19.96 9.29
C LEU A 242 -10.00 19.17 9.28
N ALA A 243 -10.95 19.50 10.15
CA ALA A 243 -12.28 18.90 10.10
C ALA A 243 -12.98 19.18 8.75
N THR A 244 -12.85 20.39 8.22
CA THR A 244 -13.40 20.79 6.91
C THR A 244 -12.72 20.03 5.77
N LEU A 245 -11.40 19.78 5.84
CA LEU A 245 -10.71 18.95 4.86
C LEU A 245 -11.31 17.54 4.83
N ARG A 246 -11.49 16.93 6.01
CA ARG A 246 -12.05 15.58 6.15
C ARG A 246 -13.52 15.52 5.70
N LEU A 247 -14.30 16.57 5.97
CA LEU A 247 -15.66 16.70 5.43
C LEU A 247 -15.67 16.72 3.90
N ASN A 248 -14.75 17.49 3.28
CA ASN A 248 -14.60 17.49 1.82
C ASN A 248 -14.26 16.09 1.27
N HIS A 249 -13.48 15.29 2.00
CA HIS A 249 -13.24 13.89 1.62
C HIS A 249 -14.53 13.05 1.74
N MET A 250 -15.25 13.15 2.86
CA MET A 250 -16.50 12.41 3.08
C MET A 250 -17.56 12.68 2.00
N VAL A 251 -17.72 13.94 1.57
CA VAL A 251 -18.64 14.31 0.47
C VAL A 251 -18.31 13.59 -0.84
N ASN A 252 -17.04 13.23 -1.07
CA ASN A 252 -16.63 12.48 -2.25
C ASN A 252 -16.74 10.96 -2.05
N ILE A 253 -16.38 10.47 -0.87
CA ILE A 253 -16.31 9.05 -0.52
C ILE A 253 -17.71 8.46 -0.34
N LEU A 254 -18.55 9.03 0.54
CA LEU A 254 -19.78 8.40 1.00
C LEU A 254 -20.77 8.09 -0.14
N PRO A 255 -21.03 9.00 -1.10
CA PRO A 255 -21.93 8.71 -2.23
C PRO A 255 -21.37 7.64 -3.18
N ARG A 256 -20.08 7.32 -3.07
CA ARG A 256 -19.35 6.38 -3.94
C ARG A 256 -18.81 5.20 -3.16
N TRP A 257 -19.33 4.97 -1.95
CA TRP A 257 -18.84 3.94 -1.04
C TRP A 257 -18.75 2.57 -1.72
N ALA A 258 -19.81 2.15 -2.42
CA ALA A 258 -19.83 0.87 -3.13
C ALA A 258 -18.75 0.72 -4.21
N ALA A 259 -18.35 1.83 -4.86
CA ALA A 259 -17.30 1.82 -5.88
C ALA A 259 -15.88 1.86 -5.28
N LEU A 260 -15.74 2.27 -4.03
CA LEU A 260 -14.44 2.47 -3.36
C LEU A 260 -14.14 1.41 -2.28
N CYS A 261 -15.17 0.83 -1.67
CA CYS A 261 -15.04 -0.14 -0.61
C CYS A 261 -14.58 -1.50 -1.18
N PRO A 262 -13.74 -2.27 -0.45
CA PRO A 262 -13.43 -3.64 -0.84
C PRO A 262 -14.71 -4.49 -0.86
N ALA A 263 -14.78 -5.43 -1.81
CA ALA A 263 -15.89 -6.39 -1.89
C ALA A 263 -15.87 -7.35 -0.68
N ASN A 264 -14.69 -7.77 -0.26
CA ASN A 264 -14.49 -8.49 0.99
C ASN A 264 -14.60 -7.51 2.17
N THR A 265 -15.79 -7.40 2.75
CA THR A 265 -16.06 -6.48 3.85
C THR A 265 -15.28 -6.77 5.12
N ALA A 266 -14.73 -7.97 5.31
CA ALA A 266 -13.88 -8.29 6.45
C ALA A 266 -12.59 -7.42 6.49
N LEU A 267 -12.19 -6.88 5.34
CA LEU A 267 -11.01 -6.02 5.20
C LEU A 267 -11.26 -4.56 5.61
N LEU A 268 -12.51 -4.16 5.92
CA LEU A 268 -12.84 -2.77 6.25
C LEU A 268 -12.09 -2.22 7.47
N THR A 269 -11.78 -3.08 8.44
CA THR A 269 -11.07 -2.69 9.67
C THR A 269 -9.57 -2.95 9.61
N GLN A 270 -9.09 -3.69 8.61
CA GLN A 270 -7.67 -4.02 8.45
C GLN A 270 -6.87 -2.73 8.27
N GLN A 271 -5.86 -2.52 9.10
CA GLN A 271 -4.97 -1.38 8.99
C GLN A 271 -3.81 -1.70 8.05
N GLY A 272 -3.21 -0.65 7.49
CA GLY A 272 -2.01 -0.74 6.66
C GLY A 272 -0.78 -0.19 7.37
N GLY A 273 0.04 0.51 6.60
CA GLY A 273 1.31 1.07 7.08
C GLY A 273 2.14 1.60 5.94
N THR A 274 3.40 1.91 6.20
CA THR A 274 4.36 2.33 5.18
C THR A 274 5.70 1.70 5.43
N LEU A 275 6.27 1.13 4.37
CA LEU A 275 7.62 0.60 4.39
C LEU A 275 8.51 1.36 3.40
N ILE A 276 9.79 1.47 3.73
CA ILE A 276 10.83 1.77 2.77
C ILE A 276 11.81 0.61 2.81
N PHE A 277 12.05 0.02 1.64
CA PHE A 277 13.12 -0.93 1.42
C PHE A 277 14.31 -0.23 0.77
N GLU A 278 15.51 -0.57 1.20
CA GLU A 278 16.75 -0.34 0.49
C GLU A 278 17.32 -1.72 0.19
N ASP A 279 17.36 -2.10 -1.08
CA ASP A 279 17.70 -3.44 -1.54
C ASP A 279 16.85 -4.53 -0.87
N GLU A 280 17.47 -5.38 -0.05
CA GLU A 280 16.82 -6.47 0.69
C GLU A 280 16.47 -6.11 2.14
N HIS A 281 16.69 -4.86 2.56
CA HIS A 281 16.54 -4.45 3.96
C HIS A 281 15.43 -3.43 4.17
N THR A 282 14.62 -3.62 5.22
CA THR A 282 13.61 -2.63 5.63
C THR A 282 14.31 -1.45 6.33
N ALA A 283 14.48 -0.34 5.62
CA ALA A 283 15.08 0.88 6.14
C ALA A 283 14.11 1.71 7.01
N PHE A 284 12.82 1.60 6.75
CA PHE A 284 11.78 2.29 7.51
C PHE A 284 10.51 1.43 7.54
N ARG A 285 9.87 1.36 8.70
CA ARG A 285 8.55 0.77 8.86
C ARG A 285 7.73 1.58 9.85
N GLN A 286 6.52 1.91 9.44
CA GLN A 286 5.48 2.42 10.31
C GLN A 286 4.21 1.60 10.09
N ASP A 287 3.63 1.08 11.16
CA ASP A 287 2.36 0.37 11.14
C ASP A 287 1.25 1.34 11.58
N ASP A 288 0.14 1.34 10.85
CA ASP A 288 -0.99 2.20 11.18
C ASP A 288 -1.67 1.66 12.44
N THR A 289 -1.67 2.46 13.51
CA THR A 289 -2.23 2.03 14.80
C THR A 289 -3.75 2.23 14.89
N GLY A 290 -4.37 2.80 13.85
CA GLY A 290 -5.80 3.06 13.81
C GLY A 290 -6.20 4.16 12.82
N ILE A 291 -7.48 4.52 12.89
CA ILE A 291 -8.11 5.55 12.07
C ILE A 291 -7.40 6.89 12.29
N LEU A 292 -6.97 7.50 11.18
CA LEU A 292 -6.20 8.75 11.10
C LEU A 292 -4.77 8.67 11.64
N LYS A 293 -4.22 7.47 11.86
CA LYS A 293 -2.87 7.23 12.38
C LYS A 293 -1.94 6.60 11.35
N TYR A 294 -1.86 7.26 10.19
CA TYR A 294 -0.96 6.88 9.09
C TYR A 294 0.38 7.63 9.15
N THR A 295 1.32 7.21 8.31
CA THR A 295 2.67 7.77 8.24
C THR A 295 2.71 9.28 8.05
N ASN A 296 3.41 9.97 8.95
CA ASN A 296 3.66 11.39 8.82
C ASN A 296 4.63 11.63 7.65
N ILE A 297 4.26 12.55 6.76
CA ILE A 297 5.10 12.89 5.61
C ILE A 297 6.48 13.39 6.02
N ALA A 298 6.59 14.15 7.11
CA ALA A 298 7.89 14.66 7.58
C ALA A 298 8.83 13.52 7.99
N ASP A 299 8.30 12.52 8.71
CA ASP A 299 9.06 11.33 9.12
C ASP A 299 9.47 10.51 7.89
N LEU A 300 8.54 10.33 6.94
CA LEU A 300 8.80 9.67 5.67
C LEU A 300 9.90 10.37 4.87
N THR A 301 9.82 11.70 4.71
CA THR A 301 10.85 12.47 3.99
C THR A 301 12.19 12.46 4.73
N THR A 302 12.17 12.41 6.06
CA THR A 302 13.39 12.31 6.87
C THR A 302 14.04 10.94 6.70
N ALA A 303 13.24 9.87 6.69
CA ALA A 303 13.73 8.52 6.44
C ALA A 303 14.35 8.40 5.04
N LEU A 304 13.65 8.89 4.01
CA LEU A 304 14.19 8.97 2.65
C LEU A 304 15.49 9.79 2.60
N ALA A 305 15.55 10.95 3.27
CA ALA A 305 16.74 11.80 3.33
C ALA A 305 17.93 11.13 4.04
N ARG A 306 17.70 10.27 5.03
CA ARG A 306 18.79 9.52 5.70
C ARG A 306 19.44 8.51 4.76
N LEU A 307 18.64 7.84 3.92
CA LEU A 307 19.14 6.94 2.88
C LEU A 307 20.00 7.68 1.83
N GLN A 308 19.84 9.00 1.70
CA GLN A 308 20.68 9.83 0.83
C GLN A 308 22.10 10.05 1.39
N GLN A 309 22.25 10.02 2.72
CA GLN A 309 23.48 10.44 3.40
C GLN A 309 24.39 9.27 3.80
N ASN A 310 23.84 8.05 3.92
CA ASN A 310 24.58 6.86 4.35
C ASN A 310 24.28 5.66 3.44
N PRO A 311 24.83 5.61 2.22
CA PRO A 311 24.80 4.36 1.45
C PRO A 311 25.53 3.29 2.24
N ILE A 312 24.88 2.14 2.45
CA ILE A 312 25.50 0.99 3.11
C ILE A 312 26.83 0.71 2.40
N ALA A 313 27.94 0.85 3.13
CA ALA A 313 29.26 0.54 2.60
C ALA A 313 29.25 -0.91 2.13
N THR A 314 29.31 -1.10 0.81
CA THR A 314 29.37 -2.40 0.19
C THR A 314 30.53 -3.16 0.83
N THR A 315 30.22 -4.16 1.65
CA THR A 315 31.23 -5.07 2.17
C THR A 315 31.62 -5.98 1.02
N SER A 316 32.45 -5.44 0.12
CA SER A 316 33.31 -6.22 -0.74
C SER A 316 34.43 -6.77 0.16
N GLN A 317 34.20 -7.94 0.75
CA GLN A 317 35.31 -8.78 1.20
C GLN A 317 35.32 -10.06 0.35
N ILE A 318 36.21 -9.99 -0.65
CA ILE A 318 37.15 -11.01 -1.15
C ILE A 318 36.75 -12.47 -0.91
#